data_AF-A0A2E0ZQP8-F1
#
_entry.id   AF-A0A2E0ZQP8-F1
#
_cell.length_a   1.000
_cell.length_b   1.000
_cell.length_c   1.000
_cell.angle_alpha   90.00
_cell.angle_beta   90.00
_cell.angle_gamma   90.00
#
_symmetry.space_group_name_H-M   'P 1'
#
loop_
_entity.id
_entity.type
_entity.pdbx_description
1 polymer ?
#
loop_
_entity_poly.entity_id
_entity_poly.type
_entity_poly.pdbx_seq_one_letter_code
_entity_poly.pdbx_strand_id
1 'polypeptide(L)'
;MRRLRIPIAVLVLWALGGAACGSPEVTDPASADDCAGLVEAGRAVAENVLERLSGQTLVELEAANPGDPFAAVEHLMRLSELDERSEELGCHPEELRVQACEIYGGLSYRARGEVAREFLAPYLESCD
;
A
#
# COMPACT_ATOMS: atom_id res chain seq x y z
N MET A 1 16.94 -53.87 -32.81
CA MET A 1 17.64 -53.91 -31.51
C MET A 1 16.92 -52.97 -30.54
N ARG A 2 16.46 -53.55 -29.43
CA ARG A 2 15.81 -52.91 -28.27
C ARG A 2 16.91 -52.32 -27.40
N ARG A 3 16.78 -51.09 -26.87
CA ARG A 3 17.32 -50.48 -25.61
C ARG A 3 17.26 -48.94 -25.78
N LEU A 4 16.90 -48.09 -24.83
CA LEU A 4 16.23 -48.18 -23.54
C LEU A 4 15.75 -46.74 -23.23
N ARG A 5 14.66 -46.60 -22.47
CA ARG A 5 14.01 -45.35 -22.10
C ARG A 5 14.87 -44.51 -21.15
N ILE A 6 14.90 -43.19 -21.32
CA ILE A 6 15.17 -42.23 -20.24
C ILE A 6 14.17 -41.07 -20.38
N PRO A 7 13.15 -40.95 -19.53
CA PRO A 7 12.40 -39.71 -19.38
C PRO A 7 13.09 -38.87 -18.29
N ILE A 8 13.86 -37.86 -18.69
CA ILE A 8 14.30 -36.77 -17.79
C ILE A 8 13.16 -35.73 -17.88
N ALA A 9 12.15 -35.82 -17.02
CA ALA A 9 12.10 -35.18 -15.71
C ALA A 9 12.27 -33.66 -15.80
N VAL A 10 11.12 -32.98 -15.86
CA VAL A 10 10.82 -31.71 -15.21
C VAL A 10 11.80 -30.56 -15.46
N LEU A 11 11.46 -29.69 -16.42
CA LEU A 11 11.85 -28.28 -16.40
C LEU A 11 10.58 -27.45 -16.23
N VAL A 12 10.29 -27.14 -14.96
CA VAL A 12 9.33 -26.12 -14.55
C VAL A 12 9.92 -24.78 -14.98
N LEU A 13 9.48 -24.27 -16.14
CA LEU A 13 9.74 -22.89 -16.56
C LEU A 13 8.77 -21.99 -15.79
N TRP A 14 9.17 -21.56 -14.59
CA TRP A 14 8.62 -20.33 -13.99
C TRP A 14 9.62 -19.22 -14.25
N ALA A 15 9.37 -18.47 -15.32
CA ALA A 15 10.03 -17.20 -15.60
C ALA A 15 8.93 -16.16 -15.80
N LEU A 16 8.26 -15.81 -14.70
CA LEU A 16 7.49 -14.58 -14.56
C LEU A 16 8.02 -13.89 -13.31
N GLY A 17 8.79 -12.84 -13.52
CA GLY A 17 9.45 -12.08 -12.48
C GLY A 17 10.42 -11.11 -13.14
N GLY A 18 9.85 -10.11 -13.81
CA GLY A 18 10.63 -8.99 -14.31
C GLY A 18 11.39 -8.38 -13.14
N ALA A 19 12.70 -8.20 -13.31
CA ALA A 19 13.53 -7.46 -12.39
C ALA A 19 13.09 -5.99 -12.40
N ALA A 20 12.19 -5.62 -11.48
CA ALA A 20 12.15 -4.27 -10.97
C ALA A 20 13.30 -4.17 -9.96
N CYS A 21 14.32 -3.36 -10.27
CA CYS A 21 15.32 -2.95 -9.31
C CYS A 21 14.66 -2.03 -8.28
N GLY A 22 14.02 -2.61 -7.29
CA GLY A 22 13.65 -1.99 -6.03
C GLY A 22 13.91 -3.02 -4.97
N SER A 23 14.37 -2.60 -3.79
CA SER A 23 14.23 -3.40 -2.57
C SER A 23 12.83 -4.00 -2.54
N PRO A 24 12.62 -5.22 -1.99
CA PRO A 24 11.27 -5.74 -1.85
C PRO A 24 10.42 -4.66 -1.16
N GLU A 25 9.42 -4.11 -1.86
CA GLU A 25 8.57 -3.06 -1.31
C GLU A 25 8.02 -3.60 0.02
N VAL A 26 8.31 -2.90 1.12
CA VAL A 26 7.73 -3.25 2.41
C VAL A 26 6.26 -2.90 2.29
N THR A 27 5.42 -3.87 1.99
CA THR A 27 3.97 -3.65 1.85
C THR A 27 3.21 -3.98 3.15
N ASP A 28 3.89 -4.63 4.09
CA ASP A 28 3.32 -5.01 5.39
C ASP A 28 3.95 -4.14 6.50
N PRO A 29 3.19 -3.23 7.14
CA PRO A 29 3.68 -2.37 8.22
C PRO A 29 4.39 -3.14 9.33
N ALA A 30 3.90 -4.32 9.70
CA ALA A 30 4.49 -5.14 10.77
C ALA A 30 5.90 -5.67 10.43
N SER A 31 6.28 -5.67 9.15
CA SER A 31 7.59 -6.15 8.68
C SER A 31 8.62 -5.04 8.48
N ALA A 32 8.26 -3.78 8.69
CA ALA A 32 9.19 -2.65 8.51
C ALA A 32 10.35 -2.72 9.51
N ASP A 33 11.59 -2.69 9.04
CA ASP A 33 12.78 -2.78 9.90
C ASP A 33 13.27 -1.42 10.41
N ASP A 34 12.83 -0.33 9.79
CA ASP A 34 13.15 1.06 10.14
C ASP A 34 12.00 2.02 9.78
N CYS A 35 12.14 3.29 10.19
CA CYS A 35 11.10 4.30 9.99
C CYS A 35 10.84 4.61 8.51
N ALA A 36 11.85 4.48 7.64
CA ALA A 36 11.69 4.68 6.21
C ALA A 36 10.85 3.55 5.59
N GLY A 37 11.15 2.30 5.93
CA GLY A 37 10.38 1.13 5.52
C GLY A 37 8.94 1.17 6.05
N LEU A 38 8.71 1.75 7.22
CA LEU A 38 7.37 1.95 7.76
C LEU A 38 6.55 2.94 6.92
N VAL A 39 7.19 4.03 6.47
CA VAL A 39 6.56 5.01 5.56
C VAL A 39 6.29 4.38 4.19
N GLU A 40 7.18 3.55 3.66
CA GLU A 40 6.93 2.80 2.42
C GLU A 40 5.73 1.85 2.55
N ALA A 41 5.60 1.17 3.70
CA ALA A 41 4.45 0.33 4.01
C ALA A 41 3.15 1.12 4.12
N GLY A 42 3.20 2.28 4.78
CA GLY A 42 2.09 3.21 4.82
C GLY A 42 1.68 3.69 3.43
N ARG A 43 2.64 3.93 2.52
CA ARG A 43 2.35 4.29 1.13
C ARG A 43 1.63 3.16 0.42
N ALA A 44 2.11 1.92 0.53
CA ALA A 44 1.46 0.77 -0.09
C ALA A 44 0.01 0.59 0.40
N VAL A 45 -0.22 0.80 1.70
CA VAL A 45 -1.55 0.85 2.30
C VAL A 45 -2.41 1.96 1.68
N ALA A 46 -1.90 3.18 1.59
CA ALA A 46 -2.61 4.30 0.99
C ALA A 46 -2.95 4.03 -0.49
N GLU A 47 -2.05 3.42 -1.25
CA GLU A 47 -2.29 3.01 -2.64
C GLU A 47 -3.46 2.02 -2.75
N ASN A 48 -3.52 1.01 -1.87
CA ASN A 48 -4.63 0.04 -1.83
C ASN A 48 -5.97 0.71 -1.49
N VAL A 49 -5.98 1.66 -0.56
CA VAL A 49 -7.19 2.44 -0.23
C VAL A 49 -7.65 3.26 -1.43
N LEU A 50 -6.73 3.97 -2.10
CA LEU A 50 -7.05 4.78 -3.28
C LEU A 50 -7.56 3.92 -4.45
N GLU A 51 -7.01 2.72 -4.62
CA GLU A 51 -7.54 1.75 -5.60
C GLU A 51 -8.96 1.32 -5.24
N ARG A 52 -9.24 1.04 -3.96
CA ARG A 52 -10.56 0.62 -3.50
C ARG A 52 -11.64 1.71 -3.68
N LEU A 53 -11.25 2.97 -3.47
CA LEU A 53 -12.11 4.14 -3.65
C LEU A 53 -12.20 4.57 -5.13
N SER A 54 -11.33 4.04 -5.99
CA SER A 54 -11.30 4.43 -7.39
C SER A 54 -12.60 4.07 -8.10
N GLY A 55 -13.21 5.06 -8.74
CA GLY A 55 -14.46 4.88 -9.47
C GLY A 55 -15.71 4.78 -8.58
N GLN A 56 -15.57 4.94 -7.26
CA GLN A 56 -16.72 5.09 -6.36
C GLN A 56 -17.13 6.55 -6.22
N THR A 57 -18.41 6.76 -5.96
CA THR A 57 -18.99 8.06 -5.62
C THR A 57 -19.32 8.13 -4.13
N LEU A 58 -19.39 9.34 -3.58
CA LEU A 58 -19.73 9.55 -2.17
C LEU A 58 -21.13 8.99 -1.87
N VAL A 59 -22.08 9.16 -2.80
CA VAL A 59 -23.45 8.63 -2.68
C VAL A 59 -23.47 7.11 -2.56
N GLU A 60 -22.65 6.40 -3.33
CA GLU A 60 -22.56 4.93 -3.24
C GLU A 60 -21.95 4.47 -1.90
N LEU A 61 -20.96 5.21 -1.40
CA LEU A 61 -20.35 4.95 -0.10
C LEU A 61 -21.30 5.21 1.06
N GLU A 62 -21.99 6.34 1.06
CA GLU A 62 -23.02 6.69 2.03
C GLU A 62 -24.19 5.71 2.02
N ALA A 63 -24.60 5.23 0.84
CA ALA A 63 -25.65 4.22 0.72
C ALA A 63 -25.22 2.87 1.32
N ALA A 64 -23.94 2.51 1.19
CA ALA A 64 -23.38 1.28 1.77
C ALA A 64 -23.16 1.40 3.28
N ASN A 65 -22.69 2.56 3.75
CA ASN A 65 -22.38 2.83 5.16
C ASN A 65 -22.92 4.22 5.57
N PRO A 66 -24.20 4.30 5.98
CA PRO A 66 -24.81 5.58 6.33
C PRO A 66 -24.14 6.22 7.54
N GLY A 67 -23.66 7.46 7.36
CA GLY A 67 -22.98 8.24 8.41
C GLY A 67 -21.48 7.96 8.54
N ASP A 68 -20.96 6.94 7.86
CA ASP A 68 -19.53 6.64 7.79
C ASP A 68 -19.14 6.07 6.41
N PRO A 69 -19.00 6.94 5.39
CA PRO A 69 -18.77 6.52 4.01
C PRO A 69 -17.48 5.71 3.81
N PHE A 70 -16.50 5.87 4.72
CA PHE A 70 -15.17 5.28 4.59
C PHE A 70 -14.96 4.03 5.47
N ALA A 71 -15.95 3.60 6.25
CA ALA A 71 -15.93 2.35 7.03
C ALA A 71 -15.37 1.15 6.25
N ALA A 72 -15.71 1.04 4.96
CA ALA A 72 -15.26 -0.05 4.10
C ALA A 72 -13.76 -0.05 3.81
N VAL A 73 -13.04 1.06 4.03
CA VAL A 73 -11.59 1.17 3.83
C VAL A 73 -10.82 1.29 5.13
N GLU A 74 -11.48 1.44 6.28
CA GLU A 74 -10.80 1.60 7.58
C GLU A 74 -9.83 0.46 7.90
N HIS A 75 -10.29 -0.79 7.72
CA HIS A 75 -9.45 -1.96 7.92
C HIS A 75 -8.26 -2.01 6.93
N LEU A 76 -8.40 -1.43 5.74
CA LEU A 76 -7.32 -1.36 4.76
C LEU A 76 -6.25 -0.35 5.18
N MET A 77 -6.61 0.67 5.96
CA MET A 77 -5.67 1.69 6.45
C MET A 77 -4.66 1.15 7.46
N ARG A 78 -4.93 0.00 8.10
CA ARG A 78 -4.00 -0.70 9.02
C ARG A 78 -3.33 0.24 10.03
N LEU A 79 -4.11 1.19 10.57
CA LEU A 79 -3.60 2.26 11.42
C LEU A 79 -2.99 1.71 12.70
N SER A 80 -3.57 0.67 13.29
CA SER A 80 -3.03 -0.01 14.47
C SER A 80 -1.63 -0.56 14.23
N GLU A 81 -1.41 -1.26 13.12
CA GLU A 81 -0.10 -1.89 12.85
C GLU A 81 0.97 -0.86 12.49
N LEU A 82 0.58 0.24 11.83
CA LEU A 82 1.48 1.36 11.57
C LEU A 82 1.88 2.06 12.88
N ASP A 83 0.90 2.31 13.76
CA ASP A 83 1.11 2.97 15.05
C ASP A 83 1.99 2.12 15.98
N GLU A 84 1.60 0.86 16.22
CA GLU A 84 2.36 -0.10 17.03
C GLU A 84 3.80 -0.23 16.54
N ARG A 85 3.99 -0.38 15.22
CA ARG A 85 5.34 -0.52 14.67
C ARG A 85 6.16 0.77 14.78
N SER A 86 5.52 1.93 14.63
CA SER A 86 6.19 3.23 14.82
C SER A 86 6.73 3.38 16.24
N GLU A 87 5.96 2.94 17.24
CA GLU A 87 6.36 2.95 18.65
C GLU A 87 7.53 1.99 18.91
N GLU A 88 7.45 0.76 18.39
CA GLU A 88 8.51 -0.24 18.54
C GLU A 88 9.85 0.19 17.94
N LEU A 89 9.79 0.88 16.79
CA LEU A 89 10.96 1.42 16.10
C LEU A 89 11.45 2.74 16.70
N GLY A 90 10.65 3.38 17.57
CA GLY A 90 10.97 4.68 18.16
C GLY A 90 10.92 5.83 17.15
N CYS A 91 10.08 5.73 16.12
CA CYS A 91 9.96 6.73 15.07
C CYS A 91 9.31 8.01 15.61
N HIS A 92 9.91 9.17 15.33
CA HIS A 92 9.32 10.44 15.75
C HIS A 92 8.21 10.87 14.77
N PRO A 93 7.03 11.35 15.22
CA PRO A 93 5.93 11.72 14.32
C PRO A 93 6.32 12.73 13.24
N GLU A 94 7.13 13.71 13.60
CA GLU A 94 7.64 14.72 12.66
C GLU A 94 8.58 14.12 11.59
N GLU A 95 9.38 13.12 11.95
CA GLU A 95 10.28 12.43 11.04
C GLU A 95 9.49 11.57 10.04
N LEU A 96 8.45 10.88 10.52
CA LEU A 96 7.53 10.12 9.69
C LEU A 96 6.78 11.03 8.72
N ARG A 97 6.30 12.20 9.19
CA ARG A 97 5.61 13.18 8.35
C ARG A 97 6.49 13.66 7.21
N VAL A 98 7.71 14.11 7.50
CA VAL A 98 8.65 14.63 6.48
C VAL A 98 8.96 13.56 5.44
N GLN A 99 9.27 12.32 5.87
CA GLN A 99 9.52 11.20 4.97
C GLN A 99 8.29 10.83 4.14
N ALA A 100 7.11 10.80 4.76
CA ALA A 100 5.87 10.51 4.07
C ALA A 100 5.62 11.54 2.98
N CYS A 101 5.80 12.84 3.25
CA CYS A 101 5.57 13.89 2.25
C CYS A 101 6.45 13.73 1.00
N GLU A 102 7.69 13.24 1.16
CA GLU A 102 8.54 12.88 0.02
C GLU A 102 8.04 11.62 -0.70
N ILE A 103 7.76 10.56 0.06
CA ILE A 103 7.42 9.23 -0.48
C ILE A 103 6.02 9.21 -1.13
N TYR A 104 5.06 9.97 -0.61
CA TYR A 104 3.66 9.96 -1.01
C TYR A 104 3.35 11.01 -2.10
N GLY A 105 4.33 11.85 -2.49
CA GLY A 105 4.10 12.94 -3.45
C GLY A 105 3.49 12.49 -4.79
N GLY A 106 3.67 11.22 -5.18
CA GLY A 106 3.07 10.62 -6.37
C GLY A 106 1.62 10.13 -6.21
N LEU A 107 1.07 10.08 -5.00
CA LEU A 107 -0.27 9.54 -4.73
C LEU A 107 -1.39 10.39 -5.32
N SER A 108 -1.17 11.69 -5.50
CA SER A 108 -2.11 12.59 -6.17
C SER A 108 -2.50 12.11 -7.58
N TYR A 109 -1.56 11.52 -8.32
CA TYR A 109 -1.82 10.93 -9.64
C TYR A 109 -2.59 9.60 -9.58
N ARG A 110 -2.58 8.93 -8.42
CA ARG A 110 -3.30 7.66 -8.20
C ARG A 110 -4.71 7.87 -7.65
N ALA A 111 -4.99 8.99 -7.01
CA ALA A 111 -6.31 9.37 -6.51
C ALA A 111 -7.29 9.66 -7.67
N ARG A 112 -7.81 8.59 -8.29
CA ARG A 112 -8.75 8.67 -9.42
C ARG A 112 -10.18 8.74 -8.95
N GLY A 113 -10.83 9.87 -9.19
CA GLY A 113 -12.22 10.14 -8.76
C GLY A 113 -12.26 11.24 -7.72
N GLU A 114 -13.45 11.82 -7.49
CA GLU A 114 -13.65 12.87 -6.47
C GLU A 114 -13.38 12.35 -5.06
N VAL A 115 -14.00 11.23 -4.70
CA VAL A 115 -13.87 10.61 -3.37
C VAL A 115 -12.42 10.27 -3.02
N ALA A 116 -11.66 9.66 -3.94
CA ALA A 116 -10.26 9.31 -3.68
C ALA A 116 -9.38 10.56 -3.48
N ARG A 117 -9.69 11.67 -4.16
CA ARG A 117 -8.98 12.95 -3.99
C ARG A 117 -9.34 13.60 -2.66
N GLU A 118 -10.61 13.59 -2.29
CA GLU A 118 -11.10 14.12 -1.02
C GLU A 118 -10.51 13.34 0.17
N PHE A 119 -10.44 12.01 0.06
CA PHE A 119 -9.80 11.16 1.05
C PHE A 119 -8.30 11.51 1.25
N LEU A 120 -7.58 11.81 0.17
CA LEU A 120 -6.14 12.13 0.22
C LEU A 120 -5.86 13.59 0.62
N ALA A 121 -6.83 14.50 0.50
CA ALA A 121 -6.61 15.93 0.68
C ALA A 121 -6.02 16.33 2.04
N PRO A 122 -6.54 15.86 3.19
CA PRO A 122 -6.00 16.23 4.50
C PRO A 122 -4.54 15.83 4.68
N TYR A 123 -4.13 14.74 4.03
CA TYR A 123 -2.76 14.28 4.05
C TYR A 123 -1.84 15.24 3.26
N LEU A 124 -2.23 15.61 2.04
CA LEU A 124 -1.43 16.52 1.20
C LEU A 124 -1.31 17.92 1.84
N GLU A 125 -2.37 18.40 2.49
CA GLU A 125 -2.35 19.65 3.25
C GLU A 125 -1.38 19.63 4.44
N SER A 126 -1.06 18.45 5.00
CA SER A 126 -0.08 18.32 6.09
C SER A 126 1.39 18.39 5.62
N CYS A 127 1.60 18.36 4.30
CA CYS A 127 2.90 18.40 3.64
C CYS A 127 3.30 19.78 3.12
N ASP A 128 2.33 20.70 3.02
CA ASP A 128 2.55 22.11 2.66
C ASP A 128 2.97 22.95 3.89
#